data_AF-A0A1R1EK30-F1
#
_entry.id   AF-A0A1R1EK30-F1
#
_cell.length_a   1.000
_cell.length_b   1.000
_cell.length_c   1.000
_cell.angle_alpha   90.00
_cell.angle_beta   90.00
_cell.angle_gamma   90.00
#
_symmetry.space_group_name_H-M   'P 1'
#
loop_
_entity.id
_entity.type
_entity.pdbx_description
1 polymer ?
#
loop_
_entity_poly.entity_id
_entity_poly.type
_entity_poly.pdbx_seq_one_letter_code
_entity_poly.pdbx_strand_id
1 'polypeptide(L)'
;MHLKNKWTLCLLAGVLLLVSWCGFLPAVSAAGQPSSQIDAVLVMDASNSMKASDPNRISGEAMKMFIDMLSAQGDKVGIVSYTDKIQREKALLEIQSAADKEDLKQFIDQLDRGAYTDISVGVDEAVKVLKQGMDKSHEPMIVVLADGNNELDPKSGKTEQQADQQLSAAVQEAKQAGIPIYTIGLNADGKLNKAALADLASQTGAKSFSTSSADDLPQILSEIFASHQKLKIVPVQSITANGSYQEVTISVPNANVLEANISMMSGSPVDVKLTDPAGTAQTIPSANVLSSKSKTYSLIKLLKPKQGDWKLQVKGVPKDKIDINLVFNYDLDLTMDPLPSKSVKPGDTIEIKSYLVSSGQKLQDQALYGSMAAKLLVKDLDTGKTEEVKLTNQGDHFEGSYKITDKHQYELKVRAEDQSFYRETQPVTVSAKPAAAGTGAGTAASGASKDKPFPTMLVVIGVIALLIIAAAAYFILNAVKKANRGFVGQMVIEIRDENTGEKTYPQYKKLTSFRGKFNLHQLLQLAPELKETDKIMFTPGKNDRLVLKNASPCTIERSGRVLDASAGVELKSGDRLSVSLQQIDKTIQFEYLV
;
A
#
# COMPACT_ATOMS: atom_id res chain seq x y z
N MET A 1 20.45 69.77 -4.85
CA MET A 1 20.87 68.68 -3.93
C MET A 1 19.87 67.50 -3.97
N HIS A 2 19.54 66.97 -5.15
CA HIS A 2 18.46 65.95 -5.29
C HIS A 2 18.69 64.86 -6.36
N LEU A 3 19.93 64.65 -6.84
CA LEU A 3 20.19 63.68 -7.92
C LEU A 3 20.93 62.40 -7.51
N LYS A 4 21.45 62.26 -6.28
CA LYS A 4 22.29 61.11 -5.88
C LYS A 4 21.55 59.89 -5.33
N ASN A 5 20.24 59.97 -5.05
CA ASN A 5 19.48 58.86 -4.44
C ASN A 5 18.63 58.02 -5.41
N LYS A 6 18.60 58.34 -6.71
CA LYS A 6 17.79 57.57 -7.68
C LYS A 6 18.53 56.35 -8.24
N TRP A 7 19.86 56.42 -8.37
CA TRP A 7 20.65 55.31 -8.92
C TRP A 7 20.86 54.15 -7.95
N THR A 8 21.00 54.43 -6.65
CA THR A 8 21.09 53.40 -5.61
C THR A 8 19.76 52.67 -5.38
N LEU A 9 18.63 53.36 -5.54
CA LEU A 9 17.31 52.71 -5.47
C LEU A 9 17.03 51.81 -6.70
N CYS A 10 17.47 52.21 -7.90
CA CYS A 10 17.35 51.39 -9.10
C CYS A 10 18.27 50.15 -9.07
N LEU A 11 19.47 50.25 -8.48
CA LEU A 11 20.38 49.12 -8.29
C LEU A 11 19.88 48.14 -7.23
N LEU A 12 19.28 48.61 -6.13
CA LEU A 12 18.65 47.72 -5.14
C LEU A 12 17.39 47.03 -5.70
N ALA A 13 16.58 47.73 -6.50
CA ALA A 13 15.41 47.15 -7.16
C ALA A 13 15.81 46.12 -8.25
N GLY A 14 16.92 46.35 -8.96
CA GLY A 14 17.45 45.40 -9.95
C GLY A 14 17.98 44.10 -9.32
N VAL A 15 18.63 44.18 -8.15
CA VAL A 15 19.12 43.00 -7.42
C VAL A 15 17.96 42.21 -6.77
N LEU A 16 16.92 42.88 -6.27
CA LEU A 16 15.71 42.20 -5.76
C LEU A 16 14.85 41.55 -6.86
N LEU A 17 14.86 42.09 -8.08
CA LEU A 17 14.21 41.47 -9.24
C LEU A 17 15.01 40.28 -9.81
N LEU A 18 16.35 40.27 -9.69
CA LEU A 18 17.18 39.13 -10.12
C LEU A 18 17.09 37.94 -9.15
N VAL A 19 16.91 38.18 -7.84
CA VAL A 19 16.71 37.09 -6.85
C VAL A 19 15.30 36.48 -6.95
N SER A 20 14.33 37.22 -7.51
CA SER A 20 12.95 36.74 -7.72
C SER A 20 12.80 35.82 -8.95
N TRP A 21 13.82 35.71 -9.80
CA TRP A 21 13.80 34.88 -11.02
C TRP A 21 14.49 33.51 -10.85
N CYS A 22 15.20 33.27 -9.74
CA CYS A 22 15.87 31.99 -9.47
C CYS A 22 15.03 31.00 -8.64
N GLY A 23 13.74 31.27 -8.40
CA GLY A 23 13.00 30.60 -7.33
C GLY A 23 11.70 29.90 -7.71
N PHE A 24 11.42 29.60 -8.98
CA PHE A 24 10.28 28.73 -9.33
C PHE A 24 10.62 27.90 -10.57
N LEU A 25 11.46 26.89 -10.38
CA LEU A 25 11.32 25.70 -11.21
C LEU A 25 9.89 25.20 -10.98
N PRO A 26 9.08 24.94 -12.04
CA PRO A 26 7.85 24.19 -11.83
C PRO A 26 8.26 22.90 -11.14
N ALA A 27 7.69 22.63 -9.97
CA ALA A 27 7.71 21.29 -9.43
C ALA A 27 7.06 20.44 -10.52
N VAL A 28 7.89 19.73 -11.28
CA VAL A 28 7.44 18.63 -12.10
C VAL A 28 6.75 17.73 -11.09
N SER A 29 5.41 17.70 -11.13
CA SER A 29 4.66 16.70 -10.40
C SER A 29 5.24 15.37 -10.84
N ALA A 30 6.08 14.78 -9.98
CA ALA A 30 6.38 13.37 -10.08
C ALA A 30 5.01 12.70 -10.05
N ALA A 31 4.60 12.14 -11.19
CA ALA A 31 3.51 11.17 -11.20
C ALA A 31 3.82 10.20 -10.05
N GLY A 32 2.86 9.95 -9.16
CA GLY A 32 3.09 9.15 -7.94
C GLY A 32 4.00 7.97 -8.24
N GLN A 33 5.24 8.06 -7.74
CA GLN A 33 6.26 7.06 -8.02
C GLN A 33 5.96 5.85 -7.14
N PRO A 34 6.13 4.62 -7.64
CA PRO A 34 6.00 3.43 -6.81
C PRO A 34 7.08 3.48 -5.72
N SER A 35 6.64 3.68 -4.49
CA SER A 35 7.41 3.38 -3.31
C SER A 35 7.52 1.86 -3.16
N SER A 36 8.51 1.37 -2.40
CA SER A 36 8.58 -0.05 -2.05
C SER A 36 7.48 -0.49 -1.06
N GLN A 37 6.55 0.40 -0.71
CA GLN A 37 5.50 0.15 0.27
C GLN A 37 4.39 -0.69 -0.34
N ILE A 38 3.76 -1.49 0.51
CA ILE A 38 2.77 -2.47 0.10
C ILE A 38 1.40 -2.08 0.63
N ASP A 39 0.39 -2.19 -0.23
CA ASP A 39 -1.01 -2.22 0.17
C ASP A 39 -1.55 -3.64 -0.01
N ALA A 40 -1.73 -4.38 1.09
CA ALA A 40 -2.11 -5.78 1.04
C ALA A 40 -3.50 -6.04 1.64
N VAL A 41 -4.26 -6.95 1.03
CA VAL A 41 -5.44 -7.57 1.68
C VAL A 41 -5.23 -9.06 1.85
N LEU A 42 -5.32 -9.50 3.11
CA LEU A 42 -5.23 -10.90 3.49
C LEU A 42 -6.63 -11.51 3.54
N VAL A 43 -6.87 -12.54 2.73
CA VAL A 43 -8.18 -13.15 2.55
C VAL A 43 -8.15 -14.56 3.13
N MET A 44 -8.98 -14.83 4.14
CA MET A 44 -9.07 -16.13 4.81
C MET A 44 -10.37 -16.83 4.44
N ASP A 45 -10.25 -18.04 3.92
CA ASP A 45 -11.36 -18.99 3.93
C ASP A 45 -11.64 -19.41 5.37
N ALA A 46 -12.84 -19.11 5.83
CA ALA A 46 -13.32 -19.44 7.17
C ALA A 46 -14.42 -20.49 7.13
N SER A 47 -14.55 -21.25 6.05
CA SER A 47 -15.55 -22.31 5.93
C SER A 47 -15.30 -23.49 6.87
N ASN A 48 -16.29 -24.39 6.95
CA ASN A 48 -16.20 -25.58 7.77
C ASN A 48 -15.22 -26.61 7.22
N SER A 49 -14.96 -26.66 5.90
CA SER A 49 -13.95 -27.56 5.31
C SER A 49 -12.55 -27.27 5.85
N MET A 50 -12.27 -26.01 6.17
CA MET A 50 -11.02 -25.58 6.82
C MET A 50 -10.79 -26.23 8.20
N LYS A 51 -11.80 -26.86 8.82
CA LYS A 51 -11.61 -27.74 10.00
C LYS A 51 -10.80 -28.99 9.69
N ALA A 52 -10.89 -29.50 8.46
CA ALA A 52 -10.10 -30.62 7.98
C ALA A 52 -8.83 -30.16 7.28
N SER A 53 -8.92 -29.16 6.39
CA SER A 53 -7.78 -28.71 5.58
C SER A 53 -6.78 -27.82 6.33
N ASP A 54 -7.22 -27.20 7.44
CA ASP A 54 -6.38 -26.40 8.34
C ASP A 54 -6.74 -26.60 9.84
N PRO A 55 -6.51 -27.79 10.41
CA PRO A 55 -6.91 -28.08 11.80
C PRO A 55 -6.12 -27.26 12.83
N ASN A 56 -4.89 -26.88 12.49
CA ASN A 56 -3.96 -26.18 13.37
C ASN A 56 -3.98 -24.65 13.20
N ARG A 57 -4.89 -24.11 12.37
CA ARG A 57 -5.00 -22.67 12.06
C ARG A 57 -3.71 -22.07 11.49
N ILE A 58 -3.04 -22.82 10.61
CA ILE A 58 -1.89 -22.40 9.81
C ILE A 58 -2.22 -21.14 9.00
N SER A 59 -3.46 -21.00 8.52
CA SER A 59 -3.96 -19.77 7.87
C SER A 59 -3.70 -18.52 8.71
N GLY A 60 -4.13 -18.54 9.98
CA GLY A 60 -3.95 -17.42 10.91
C GLY A 60 -2.48 -17.13 11.18
N GLU A 61 -1.65 -18.17 11.35
CA GLU A 61 -0.20 -17.98 11.53
C GLU A 61 0.47 -17.36 10.30
N ALA A 62 0.08 -17.76 9.10
CA ALA A 62 0.57 -17.18 7.85
C ALA A 62 0.21 -15.69 7.74
N MET A 63 -1.03 -15.31 8.09
CA MET A 63 -1.45 -13.91 8.10
C MET A 63 -0.65 -13.07 9.10
N LYS A 64 -0.45 -13.58 10.32
CA LYS A 64 0.34 -12.89 11.36
C LYS A 64 1.80 -12.74 10.91
N MET A 65 2.38 -13.79 10.32
CA MET A 65 3.73 -13.74 9.78
C MET A 65 3.87 -12.74 8.63
N PHE A 66 2.89 -12.68 7.72
CA PHE A 66 2.87 -11.69 6.65
C PHE A 66 2.91 -10.27 7.24
N ILE A 67 2.11 -9.99 8.27
CA ILE A 67 2.11 -8.69 8.96
C ILE A 67 3.47 -8.39 9.61
N ASP A 68 4.12 -9.38 10.21
CA ASP A 68 5.46 -9.21 10.79
C ASP A 68 6.52 -8.86 9.71
N MET A 69 6.37 -9.38 8.49
CA MET A 69 7.28 -9.11 7.36
C MET A 69 7.10 -7.73 6.72
N LEU A 70 5.90 -7.14 6.79
CA LEU A 70 5.65 -5.78 6.29
C LEU A 70 6.61 -4.75 6.91
N SER A 71 6.85 -3.66 6.20
CA SER A 71 7.66 -2.52 6.62
C SER A 71 7.29 -2.07 8.03
N ALA A 72 8.27 -1.48 8.74
CA ALA A 72 8.00 -0.99 10.09
C ALA A 72 6.91 0.09 10.12
N GLN A 73 6.80 0.86 9.02
CA GLN A 73 5.84 1.96 8.86
C GLN A 73 5.44 2.10 7.37
N GLY A 74 4.22 2.59 7.14
CA GLY A 74 3.72 3.05 5.85
C GLY A 74 3.04 1.99 4.98
N ASP A 75 3.38 0.72 5.12
CA ASP A 75 2.59 -0.36 4.50
C ASP A 75 1.15 -0.36 5.04
N LYS A 76 0.17 -0.71 4.21
CA LYS A 76 -1.21 -0.88 4.66
C LYS A 76 -1.66 -2.33 4.56
N VAL A 77 -2.47 -2.75 5.52
CA VAL A 77 -3.08 -4.09 5.55
C VAL A 77 -4.58 -4.03 5.83
N GLY A 78 -5.34 -4.76 5.02
CA GLY A 78 -6.73 -5.12 5.25
C GLY A 78 -6.85 -6.63 5.45
N ILE A 79 -7.93 -7.06 6.11
CA ILE A 79 -8.20 -8.47 6.36
C ILE A 79 -9.64 -8.75 5.98
N VAL A 80 -9.87 -9.83 5.23
CA VAL A 80 -11.20 -10.29 4.83
C VAL A 80 -11.31 -11.77 5.22
N SER A 81 -12.31 -12.11 6.03
CA SER A 81 -12.65 -13.48 6.39
C SER A 81 -14.00 -13.82 5.78
N TYR A 82 -14.08 -14.90 5.00
CA TYR A 82 -15.26 -15.23 4.21
C TYR A 82 -15.70 -16.70 4.33
N THR A 83 -16.98 -16.95 4.07
CA THR A 83 -17.59 -18.28 3.85
C THR A 83 -18.31 -18.23 2.50
N ASP A 84 -19.62 -18.49 2.43
CA ASP A 84 -20.51 -17.95 1.39
C ASP A 84 -20.74 -16.42 1.48
N LYS A 85 -20.30 -15.79 2.58
CA LYS A 85 -20.45 -14.34 2.86
C LYS A 85 -19.27 -13.81 3.67
N ILE A 86 -19.14 -12.49 3.74
CA ILE A 86 -18.14 -11.85 4.60
C ILE A 86 -18.53 -12.05 6.06
N GLN A 87 -17.67 -12.74 6.81
CA GLN A 87 -17.86 -13.01 8.24
C GLN A 87 -17.32 -11.86 9.08
N ARG A 88 -16.11 -11.42 8.76
CA ARG A 88 -15.44 -10.30 9.39
C ARG A 88 -14.51 -9.65 8.39
N GLU A 89 -14.36 -8.35 8.52
CA GLU A 89 -13.42 -7.58 7.72
C GLU A 89 -12.77 -6.49 8.57
N LYS A 90 -11.57 -6.08 8.16
CA LYS A 90 -10.90 -4.88 8.62
C LYS A 90 -10.49 -4.12 7.38
N ALA A 91 -10.86 -2.83 7.33
CA ALA A 91 -10.48 -1.94 6.23
C ALA A 91 -8.95 -1.89 6.07
N LEU A 92 -8.49 -1.38 4.93
CA LEU A 92 -7.07 -1.18 4.66
C LEU A 92 -6.49 -0.12 5.61
N LEU A 93 -5.73 -0.55 6.62
CA LEU A 93 -5.14 0.30 7.66
C LEU A 93 -3.64 0.46 7.47
N GLU A 94 -3.15 1.69 7.56
CA GLU A 94 -1.71 2.00 7.55
C GLU A 94 -1.04 1.55 8.86
N ILE A 95 0.06 0.83 8.73
CA ILE A 95 0.93 0.43 9.83
C ILE A 95 1.81 1.62 10.20
N GLN A 96 1.67 2.13 11.41
CA GLN A 96 2.48 3.24 11.93
C GLN A 96 3.40 2.79 13.06
N SER A 97 3.12 1.63 13.66
CA SER A 97 3.81 1.15 14.85
C SER A 97 3.72 -0.38 14.99
N ALA A 98 4.54 -0.93 15.89
CA ALA A 98 4.44 -2.32 16.31
C ALA A 98 3.09 -2.64 17.00
N ALA A 99 2.45 -1.66 17.62
CA ALA A 99 1.14 -1.83 18.25
C ALA A 99 0.04 -2.07 17.20
N ASP A 100 0.08 -1.37 16.07
CA ASP A 100 -0.89 -1.57 14.98
C ASP A 100 -0.80 -3.00 14.40
N LYS A 101 0.43 -3.52 14.28
CA LYS A 101 0.67 -4.92 13.90
C LYS A 101 0.06 -5.88 14.92
N GLU A 102 0.25 -5.62 16.21
CA GLU A 102 -0.33 -6.45 17.27
C GLU A 102 -1.86 -6.44 17.25
N ASP A 103 -2.49 -5.28 17.05
CA ASP A 103 -3.95 -5.15 16.92
C ASP A 103 -4.50 -5.92 15.71
N LEU A 104 -3.75 -5.99 14.61
CA LEU A 104 -4.09 -6.81 13.45
C LEU A 104 -3.99 -8.31 13.75
N LYS A 105 -2.93 -8.73 14.45
CA LYS A 105 -2.75 -10.14 14.85
C LYS A 105 -3.83 -10.60 15.84
N GLN A 106 -4.19 -9.76 16.81
CA GLN A 106 -5.30 -10.05 17.73
C GLN A 106 -6.65 -10.15 17.01
N PHE A 107 -6.87 -9.34 15.97
CA PHE A 107 -8.05 -9.48 15.13
C PHE A 107 -8.09 -10.84 14.41
N ILE A 108 -6.95 -11.31 13.90
CA ILE A 108 -6.82 -12.63 13.25
C ILE A 108 -7.13 -13.77 14.23
N ASP A 109 -6.66 -13.68 15.47
CA ASP A 109 -6.90 -14.71 16.48
C ASP A 109 -8.39 -14.87 16.84
N GLN A 110 -9.21 -13.84 16.58
CA GLN A 110 -10.65 -13.82 16.82
C GLN A 110 -11.50 -14.27 15.62
N LEU A 111 -10.87 -14.70 14.51
CA LEU A 111 -11.61 -15.18 13.35
C LEU A 111 -12.23 -16.56 13.64
N ASP A 112 -13.53 -16.64 13.40
CA ASP A 112 -14.36 -17.83 13.59
C ASP A 112 -14.65 -18.52 12.25
N ARG A 113 -15.04 -19.79 12.32
CA ARG A 113 -15.44 -20.57 11.14
C ARG A 113 -16.95 -20.63 10.98
N GLY A 114 -17.42 -20.63 9.74
CA GLY A 114 -18.84 -20.73 9.39
C GLY A 114 -19.13 -21.83 8.37
N ALA A 115 -20.40 -21.98 8.02
CA ALA A 115 -20.85 -22.93 7.01
C ALA A 115 -20.66 -22.37 5.60
N TYR A 116 -20.56 -23.27 4.62
CA TYR A 116 -20.46 -22.97 3.19
C TYR A 116 -19.19 -22.20 2.80
N THR A 117 -18.91 -22.18 1.50
CA THR A 117 -17.71 -21.56 0.93
C THR A 117 -18.03 -20.99 -0.44
N ASP A 118 -17.74 -19.72 -0.62
CA ASP A 118 -17.78 -19.06 -1.91
C ASP A 118 -16.60 -18.09 -2.06
N ILE A 119 -15.52 -18.58 -2.70
CA ILE A 119 -14.31 -17.78 -2.93
C ILE A 119 -14.58 -16.51 -3.74
N SER A 120 -15.63 -16.50 -4.58
CA SER A 120 -15.98 -15.31 -5.37
C SER A 120 -16.34 -14.12 -4.48
N VAL A 121 -16.96 -14.38 -3.33
CA VAL A 121 -17.33 -13.33 -2.38
C VAL A 121 -16.11 -12.77 -1.66
N GLY A 122 -15.18 -13.63 -1.23
CA GLY A 122 -13.95 -13.21 -0.56
C GLY A 122 -13.04 -12.39 -1.48
N VAL A 123 -12.84 -12.84 -2.72
CA VAL A 123 -11.98 -12.14 -3.70
C VAL A 123 -12.60 -10.82 -4.14
N ASP A 124 -13.91 -10.79 -4.42
CA ASP A 124 -14.63 -9.57 -4.80
C ASP A 124 -14.53 -8.50 -3.69
N GLU A 125 -14.71 -8.88 -2.43
CA GLU A 125 -14.57 -7.93 -1.31
C GLU A 125 -13.12 -7.46 -1.14
N ALA A 126 -12.14 -8.36 -1.27
CA ALA A 126 -10.73 -7.98 -1.18
C ALA A 126 -10.33 -6.93 -2.24
N VAL A 127 -10.83 -7.09 -3.47
CA VAL A 127 -10.62 -6.11 -4.55
C VAL A 127 -11.27 -4.78 -4.19
N LYS A 128 -12.49 -4.78 -3.64
CA LYS A 128 -13.16 -3.54 -3.20
C LYS A 128 -12.39 -2.84 -2.09
N VAL A 129 -11.98 -3.57 -1.05
CA VAL A 129 -11.21 -3.01 0.08
C VAL A 129 -9.92 -2.37 -0.40
N LEU A 130 -9.17 -3.03 -1.30
CA LEU A 130 -7.98 -2.43 -1.89
C LEU A 130 -8.29 -1.19 -2.70
N LYS A 131 -9.23 -1.26 -3.63
CA LYS A 131 -9.56 -0.12 -4.50
C LYS A 131 -10.03 1.13 -3.73
N GLN A 132 -10.66 0.94 -2.58
CA GLN A 132 -11.14 2.04 -1.74
C GLN A 132 -10.02 2.73 -0.95
N GLY A 133 -8.98 1.98 -0.56
CA GLY A 133 -7.94 2.47 0.35
C GLY A 133 -6.53 2.59 -0.22
N MET A 134 -6.28 2.00 -1.40
CA MET A 134 -4.91 1.86 -1.92
C MET A 134 -4.31 3.21 -2.33
N ASP A 135 -3.04 3.39 -2.00
CA ASP A 135 -2.23 4.49 -2.52
C ASP A 135 -1.71 4.15 -3.91
N LYS A 136 -1.71 5.11 -4.82
CA LYS A 136 -1.15 4.91 -6.17
C LYS A 136 0.37 4.74 -6.17
N SER A 137 1.02 5.17 -5.09
CA SER A 137 2.45 5.01 -4.88
C SER A 137 2.80 3.71 -4.17
N HIS A 138 1.85 2.89 -3.76
CA HIS A 138 2.13 1.58 -3.15
C HIS A 138 1.89 0.46 -4.16
N GLU A 139 2.57 -0.66 -3.96
CA GLU A 139 2.34 -1.88 -4.73
C GLU A 139 1.17 -2.66 -4.09
N PRO A 140 0.04 -2.83 -4.79
CA PRO A 140 -1.11 -3.53 -4.22
C PRO A 140 -0.95 -5.05 -4.35
N MET A 141 -1.43 -5.82 -3.38
CA MET A 141 -1.57 -7.28 -3.53
C MET A 141 -2.70 -7.89 -2.70
N ILE A 142 -3.22 -9.01 -3.17
CA ILE A 142 -4.14 -9.87 -2.41
C ILE A 142 -3.44 -11.19 -2.11
N VAL A 143 -3.57 -11.70 -0.89
CA VAL A 143 -3.09 -13.04 -0.53
C VAL A 143 -4.27 -13.85 0.00
N VAL A 144 -4.66 -14.88 -0.73
CA VAL A 144 -5.79 -15.77 -0.39
C VAL A 144 -5.27 -17.05 0.26
N LEU A 145 -5.83 -17.41 1.42
CA LEU A 145 -5.54 -18.65 2.13
C LEU A 145 -6.81 -19.51 2.17
N ALA A 146 -6.80 -20.64 1.47
CA ALA A 146 -8.00 -21.46 1.24
C ALA A 146 -7.63 -22.92 0.92
N ASP A 147 -8.63 -23.81 0.90
CA ASP A 147 -8.50 -25.18 0.37
C ASP A 147 -8.89 -25.27 -1.13
N GLY A 148 -9.47 -24.21 -1.69
CA GLY A 148 -9.85 -24.08 -3.10
C GLY A 148 -11.16 -24.78 -3.48
N ASN A 149 -11.95 -25.26 -2.52
CA ASN A 149 -13.22 -25.93 -2.78
C ASN A 149 -14.40 -25.03 -2.42
N ASN A 150 -15.28 -24.74 -3.39
CA ASN A 150 -16.54 -24.07 -3.10
C ASN A 150 -17.58 -25.08 -2.59
N GLU A 151 -18.41 -24.63 -1.65
CA GLU A 151 -19.59 -25.34 -1.15
C GLU A 151 -20.69 -24.30 -0.97
N LEU A 152 -21.45 -24.00 -2.03
CA LEU A 152 -22.47 -22.96 -1.99
C LEU A 152 -23.66 -23.36 -1.10
N ASP A 153 -24.27 -22.39 -0.41
CA ASP A 153 -25.49 -22.62 0.36
C ASP A 153 -26.63 -23.01 -0.60
N PRO A 154 -27.21 -24.22 -0.50
CA PRO A 154 -28.32 -24.66 -1.35
C PRO A 154 -29.56 -23.75 -1.27
N LYS A 155 -29.70 -22.97 -0.18
CA LYS A 155 -30.81 -22.04 0.03
C LYS A 155 -30.56 -20.65 -0.54
N SER A 156 -29.32 -20.32 -0.90
CA SER A 156 -28.98 -19.00 -1.45
C SER A 156 -29.55 -18.79 -2.86
N GLY A 157 -29.85 -19.89 -3.58
CA GLY A 157 -30.23 -19.84 -4.99
C GLY A 157 -29.08 -19.48 -5.94
N LYS A 158 -27.86 -19.27 -5.42
CA LYS A 158 -26.66 -19.01 -6.21
C LYS A 158 -26.14 -20.32 -6.82
N THR A 159 -25.93 -20.32 -8.13
CA THR A 159 -25.36 -21.47 -8.84
C THR A 159 -23.84 -21.36 -8.95
N GLU A 160 -23.16 -22.50 -9.14
CA GLU A 160 -21.71 -22.52 -9.40
C GLU A 160 -21.33 -21.61 -10.59
N GLN A 161 -22.13 -21.62 -11.66
CA GLN A 161 -21.90 -20.74 -12.81
C GLN A 161 -21.97 -19.26 -12.44
N GLN A 162 -22.85 -18.86 -11.51
CA GLN A 162 -22.92 -17.48 -11.03
C GLN A 162 -21.73 -17.13 -10.12
N ALA A 163 -21.26 -18.07 -9.29
CA ALA A 163 -20.05 -17.90 -8.50
C ALA A 163 -18.82 -17.74 -9.40
N ASP A 164 -18.67 -18.58 -10.43
CA ASP A 164 -17.59 -18.49 -11.42
C ASP A 164 -17.60 -17.17 -12.19
N GLN A 165 -18.79 -16.69 -12.58
CA GLN A 165 -18.94 -15.39 -13.24
C GLN A 165 -18.53 -14.23 -12.32
N GLN A 166 -18.94 -14.27 -11.05
CA GLN A 166 -18.53 -13.26 -10.06
C GLN A 166 -17.03 -13.29 -9.82
N LEU A 167 -16.44 -14.48 -9.64
CA LEU A 167 -15.00 -14.63 -9.45
C LEU A 167 -14.24 -14.11 -10.66
N SER A 168 -14.66 -14.47 -11.87
CA SER A 168 -14.04 -13.99 -13.11
C SER A 168 -14.09 -12.47 -13.22
N ALA A 169 -15.24 -11.85 -12.90
CA ALA A 169 -15.37 -10.40 -12.89
C ALA A 169 -14.41 -9.73 -11.89
N ALA A 170 -14.33 -10.24 -10.66
CA ALA A 170 -13.43 -9.73 -9.63
C ALA A 170 -11.95 -9.88 -10.04
N VAL A 171 -11.57 -11.02 -10.64
CA VAL A 171 -10.21 -11.27 -11.14
C VAL A 171 -9.86 -10.33 -12.29
N GLN A 172 -10.80 -10.08 -13.22
CA GLN A 172 -10.58 -9.11 -14.28
C GLN A 172 -10.42 -7.69 -13.74
N GLU A 173 -11.21 -7.32 -12.72
CA GLU A 173 -11.09 -6.03 -12.05
C GLU A 173 -9.74 -5.88 -11.34
N ALA A 174 -9.30 -6.91 -10.62
CA ALA A 174 -7.97 -6.97 -10.00
C ALA A 174 -6.87 -6.79 -11.06
N LYS A 175 -6.95 -7.53 -12.16
CA LYS A 175 -6.00 -7.45 -13.28
C LYS A 175 -5.95 -6.05 -13.90
N GLN A 176 -7.09 -5.41 -14.12
CA GLN A 176 -7.17 -4.06 -14.66
C GLN A 176 -6.61 -3.01 -13.69
N ALA A 177 -6.74 -3.24 -12.39
CA ALA A 177 -6.19 -2.40 -11.34
C ALA A 177 -4.69 -2.70 -11.05
N GLY A 178 -4.10 -3.70 -11.70
CA GLY A 178 -2.71 -4.11 -11.45
C GLY A 178 -2.51 -4.82 -10.11
N ILE A 179 -3.55 -5.46 -9.57
CA ILE A 179 -3.55 -6.14 -8.27
C ILE A 179 -3.28 -7.65 -8.48
N PRO A 180 -2.05 -8.15 -8.22
CA PRO A 180 -1.77 -9.57 -8.17
C PRO A 180 -2.51 -10.27 -7.03
N ILE A 181 -3.02 -11.48 -7.29
CA ILE A 181 -3.69 -12.35 -6.32
C ILE A 181 -2.82 -13.58 -6.06
N TYR A 182 -2.07 -13.59 -4.97
CA TYR A 182 -1.34 -14.77 -4.53
C TYR A 182 -2.27 -15.74 -3.80
N THR A 183 -2.02 -17.05 -3.92
CA THR A 183 -2.80 -18.07 -3.21
C THR A 183 -1.89 -18.99 -2.40
N ILE A 184 -2.31 -19.33 -1.18
CA ILE A 184 -1.68 -20.32 -0.30
C ILE A 184 -2.73 -21.38 -0.01
N GLY A 185 -2.59 -22.52 -0.67
CA GLY A 185 -3.45 -23.69 -0.49
C GLY A 185 -3.14 -24.45 0.79
N LEU A 186 -4.13 -24.66 1.66
CA LEU A 186 -3.98 -25.47 2.88
C LEU A 186 -4.48 -26.90 2.63
N ASN A 187 -3.63 -27.88 2.90
CA ASN A 187 -3.83 -29.25 2.43
C ASN A 187 -3.60 -30.30 3.54
N ALA A 188 -4.02 -30.04 4.77
CA ALA A 188 -3.84 -31.01 5.86
C ALA A 188 -4.63 -32.31 5.64
N ASP A 189 -5.74 -32.28 4.90
CA ASP A 189 -6.62 -33.43 4.62
C ASP A 189 -6.40 -34.06 3.24
N GLY A 190 -5.50 -33.52 2.42
CA GLY A 190 -5.19 -34.03 1.09
C GLY A 190 -6.22 -33.71 0.00
N LYS A 191 -7.21 -32.86 0.29
CA LYS A 191 -8.31 -32.53 -0.64
C LYS A 191 -8.19 -31.14 -1.28
N LEU A 192 -7.00 -30.54 -1.23
CA LEU A 192 -6.75 -29.23 -1.84
C LEU A 192 -7.07 -29.23 -3.33
N ASN A 193 -7.90 -28.28 -3.77
CA ASN A 193 -8.08 -28.00 -5.19
C ASN A 193 -6.97 -27.08 -5.70
N LYS A 194 -5.78 -27.66 -5.88
CA LYS A 194 -4.58 -26.93 -6.31
C LYS A 194 -4.76 -26.25 -7.68
N ALA A 195 -5.53 -26.87 -8.58
CA ALA A 195 -5.74 -26.34 -9.92
C ALA A 195 -6.53 -25.03 -9.89
N ALA A 196 -7.60 -24.96 -9.11
CA ALA A 196 -8.41 -23.74 -8.98
C ALA A 196 -7.61 -22.57 -8.39
N LEU A 197 -6.83 -22.81 -7.33
CA LEU A 197 -6.00 -21.76 -6.71
C LEU A 197 -4.83 -21.32 -7.60
N ALA A 198 -4.27 -22.24 -8.39
CA ALA A 198 -3.22 -21.93 -9.36
C ALA A 198 -3.78 -21.11 -10.53
N ASP A 199 -4.96 -21.46 -11.04
CA ASP A 199 -5.64 -20.71 -12.09
C ASP A 199 -5.92 -19.28 -11.63
N LEU A 200 -6.55 -19.11 -10.45
CA LEU A 200 -6.82 -17.81 -9.83
C LEU A 200 -5.58 -16.91 -9.77
N ALA A 201 -4.46 -17.44 -9.28
CA ALA A 201 -3.22 -16.67 -9.19
C ALA A 201 -2.65 -16.32 -10.57
N SER A 202 -2.63 -17.29 -11.49
CA SER A 202 -2.04 -17.13 -12.82
C SER A 202 -2.74 -16.07 -13.67
N GLN A 203 -4.06 -15.91 -13.52
CA GLN A 203 -4.84 -14.92 -14.27
C GLN A 203 -4.40 -13.47 -14.00
N THR A 204 -3.84 -13.21 -12.82
CA THR A 204 -3.27 -11.92 -12.40
C THR A 204 -1.74 -11.87 -12.45
N GLY A 205 -1.08 -12.93 -12.94
CA GLY A 205 0.39 -13.03 -13.03
C GLY A 205 1.09 -13.32 -11.70
N ALA A 206 0.34 -13.71 -10.67
CA ALA A 206 0.85 -14.06 -9.35
C ALA A 206 1.15 -15.57 -9.24
N LYS A 207 1.79 -15.96 -8.12
CA LYS A 207 2.16 -17.35 -7.83
C LYS A 207 1.15 -18.00 -6.88
N SER A 208 1.01 -19.32 -7.02
CA SER A 208 0.24 -20.16 -6.10
C SER A 208 1.17 -21.11 -5.35
N PHE A 209 0.92 -21.26 -4.06
CA PHE A 209 1.67 -22.10 -3.14
C PHE A 209 0.72 -23.09 -2.47
N SER A 210 1.27 -24.16 -1.89
CA SER A 210 0.48 -25.12 -1.12
C SER A 210 1.31 -25.65 0.04
N THR A 211 0.69 -25.84 1.20
CA THR A 211 1.35 -26.42 2.37
C THR A 211 0.36 -27.21 3.23
N SER A 212 0.92 -28.15 3.99
CA SER A 212 0.23 -28.86 5.06
C SER A 212 0.87 -28.60 6.44
N SER A 213 1.93 -27.77 6.52
CA SER A 213 2.68 -27.47 7.74
C SER A 213 2.96 -25.98 7.90
N ALA A 214 2.91 -25.49 9.15
CA ALA A 214 3.36 -24.14 9.49
C ALA A 214 4.86 -23.92 9.25
N ASP A 215 5.64 -24.99 9.07
CA ASP A 215 7.09 -24.92 8.81
C ASP A 215 7.42 -24.39 7.41
N ASP A 216 6.51 -24.55 6.43
CA ASP A 216 6.75 -24.10 5.05
C ASP A 216 6.42 -22.60 4.87
N LEU A 217 5.62 -22.03 5.77
CA LEU A 217 5.11 -20.65 5.66
C LEU A 217 6.21 -19.60 5.49
N PRO A 218 7.33 -19.63 6.25
CA PRO A 218 8.37 -18.63 6.08
C PRO A 218 8.96 -18.58 4.68
N GLN A 219 9.16 -19.74 4.05
CA GLN A 219 9.67 -19.81 2.68
C GLN A 219 8.62 -19.29 1.71
N ILE A 220 7.37 -19.75 1.82
CA ILE A 220 6.25 -19.32 0.97
C ILE A 220 6.10 -17.79 1.01
N LEU A 221 6.07 -17.21 2.21
CA LEU A 221 5.90 -15.76 2.37
C LEU A 221 7.12 -15.00 1.86
N SER A 222 8.34 -15.48 2.12
CA SER A 222 9.57 -14.89 1.54
C SER A 222 9.53 -14.89 0.01
N GLU A 223 9.02 -15.97 -0.61
CA GLU A 223 8.85 -16.05 -2.06
C GLU A 223 7.76 -15.11 -2.59
N ILE A 224 6.67 -14.89 -1.84
CA ILE A 224 5.64 -13.90 -2.18
C ILE A 224 6.26 -12.50 -2.20
N PHE A 225 6.89 -12.06 -1.10
CA PHE A 225 7.51 -10.74 -1.00
C PHE A 225 8.60 -10.57 -2.06
N ALA A 226 9.48 -11.56 -2.25
CA ALA A 226 10.54 -11.50 -3.24
C ALA A 226 9.98 -11.43 -4.67
N SER A 227 8.96 -12.22 -5.00
CA SER A 227 8.33 -12.17 -6.31
C SER A 227 7.61 -10.85 -6.55
N HIS A 228 6.96 -10.30 -5.54
CA HIS A 228 6.15 -9.08 -5.64
C HIS A 228 7.04 -7.83 -5.79
N GLN A 229 8.04 -7.69 -4.92
CA GLN A 229 8.98 -6.56 -4.91
C GLN A 229 10.20 -6.74 -5.84
N LYS A 230 10.19 -7.80 -6.68
CA LYS A 230 11.28 -8.14 -7.62
C LYS A 230 12.64 -8.29 -6.92
N LEU A 231 12.62 -8.87 -5.72
CA LEU A 231 13.81 -9.15 -4.92
C LEU A 231 14.30 -10.58 -5.19
N LYS A 232 15.54 -10.86 -4.83
CA LYS A 232 16.11 -12.20 -4.82
C LYS A 232 16.36 -12.62 -3.38
N ILE A 233 15.94 -13.83 -3.04
CA ILE A 233 16.27 -14.44 -1.74
C ILE A 233 17.75 -14.80 -1.78
N VAL A 234 18.50 -14.29 -0.82
CA VAL A 234 19.92 -14.61 -0.65
C VAL A 234 20.02 -15.71 0.41
N PRO A 235 20.27 -16.98 0.02
CA PRO A 235 20.50 -18.03 1.00
C PRO A 235 21.84 -17.77 1.68
N VAL A 236 21.87 -17.79 3.02
CA VAL A 236 23.11 -17.58 3.77
C VAL A 236 23.72 -18.93 4.12
N GLN A 237 23.09 -19.65 5.05
CA GLN A 237 23.57 -20.93 5.54
C GLN A 237 22.44 -21.70 6.21
N SER A 238 22.52 -23.03 6.13
CA SER A 238 21.75 -23.93 6.98
C SER A 238 22.65 -24.47 8.09
N ILE A 239 22.19 -24.42 9.34
CA ILE A 239 22.94 -24.95 10.49
C ILE A 239 22.11 -25.99 11.23
N THR A 240 22.77 -27.03 11.72
CA THR A 240 22.18 -27.91 12.73
C THR A 240 22.57 -27.36 14.10
N ALA A 241 21.58 -27.01 14.91
CA ALA A 241 21.80 -26.45 16.23
C ALA A 241 22.42 -27.51 17.17
N ASN A 242 23.39 -27.08 17.97
CA ASN A 242 24.05 -27.92 18.98
C ASN A 242 23.70 -27.50 20.42
N GLY A 243 22.73 -26.58 20.60
CA GLY A 243 22.36 -26.01 21.89
C GLY A 243 23.25 -24.86 22.38
N SER A 244 24.27 -24.47 21.62
CA SER A 244 25.13 -23.31 21.89
C SER A 244 24.97 -22.25 20.79
N TYR A 245 25.53 -21.06 21.01
CA TYR A 245 25.57 -20.02 19.98
C TYR A 245 26.54 -20.42 18.87
N GLN A 246 26.03 -20.43 17.63
CA GLN A 246 26.78 -20.67 16.40
C GLN A 246 26.78 -19.38 15.58
N GLU A 247 27.97 -18.93 15.17
CA GLU A 247 28.15 -17.70 14.39
C GLU A 247 27.95 -17.97 12.89
N VAL A 248 27.19 -17.08 12.25
CA VAL A 248 26.92 -17.03 10.82
C VAL A 248 27.16 -15.59 10.36
N THR A 249 27.92 -15.43 9.29
CA THR A 249 28.19 -14.11 8.70
C THR A 249 27.07 -13.74 7.72
N ILE A 250 26.55 -12.52 7.85
CA ILE A 250 25.52 -11.95 6.97
C ILE A 250 26.09 -10.70 6.32
N SER A 251 26.23 -10.69 4.99
CA SER A 251 26.81 -9.57 4.25
C SER A 251 25.73 -8.62 3.72
N VAL A 252 25.70 -7.38 4.20
CA VAL A 252 24.85 -6.31 3.66
C VAL A 252 25.57 -5.66 2.48
N PRO A 253 25.03 -5.74 1.24
CA PRO A 253 25.80 -5.50 0.02
C PRO A 253 26.17 -4.03 -0.21
N ASN A 254 25.29 -3.10 0.16
CA ASN A 254 25.45 -1.66 -0.09
C ASN A 254 24.66 -0.81 0.91
N ALA A 255 24.90 0.50 0.93
CA ALA A 255 24.28 1.43 1.87
C ALA A 255 22.82 1.81 1.52
N ASN A 256 22.31 1.43 0.34
CA ASN A 256 20.94 1.74 -0.09
C ASN A 256 19.89 0.73 0.42
N VAL A 257 20.31 -0.30 1.17
CA VAL A 257 19.40 -1.23 1.83
C VAL A 257 18.58 -0.47 2.87
N LEU A 258 17.26 -0.44 2.67
CA LEU A 258 16.33 0.18 3.62
C LEU A 258 15.96 -0.77 4.75
N GLU A 259 15.73 -2.04 4.42
CA GLU A 259 15.46 -3.08 5.41
C GLU A 259 16.19 -4.36 5.02
N ALA A 260 16.78 -5.04 6.00
CA ALA A 260 17.27 -6.41 5.84
C ALA A 260 16.42 -7.35 6.70
N ASN A 261 15.71 -8.26 6.05
CA ASN A 261 14.87 -9.27 6.67
C ASN A 261 15.66 -10.58 6.76
N ILE A 262 16.04 -10.95 7.98
CA ILE A 262 16.72 -12.19 8.30
C ILE A 262 15.68 -13.16 8.84
N SER A 263 15.25 -14.12 8.03
CA SER A 263 14.33 -15.18 8.44
C SER A 263 15.12 -16.42 8.82
N MET A 264 14.84 -16.94 10.01
CA MET A 264 15.42 -18.17 10.55
C MET A 264 14.30 -19.18 10.75
N MET A 265 14.26 -20.20 9.89
CA MET A 265 13.24 -21.24 9.91
C MET A 265 13.73 -22.41 10.75
N SER A 266 12.94 -22.83 11.73
CA SER A 266 13.29 -23.95 12.60
C SER A 266 12.07 -24.51 13.31
N GLY A 267 12.11 -25.78 13.73
CA GLY A 267 11.01 -26.41 14.48
C GLY A 267 10.76 -25.80 15.86
N SER A 268 11.61 -24.87 16.31
CA SER A 268 11.45 -24.08 17.53
C SER A 268 12.01 -22.66 17.36
N PRO A 269 11.50 -21.67 18.11
CA PRO A 269 12.07 -20.32 18.11
C PRO A 269 13.55 -20.34 18.52
N VAL A 270 14.36 -19.49 17.89
CA VAL A 270 15.80 -19.40 18.18
C VAL A 270 16.14 -18.15 18.99
N ASP A 271 17.23 -18.22 19.74
CA ASP A 271 17.84 -17.07 20.39
C ASP A 271 18.93 -16.50 19.51
N VAL A 272 19.03 -15.17 19.49
CA VAL A 272 19.95 -14.47 18.59
C VAL A 272 20.73 -13.38 19.31
N LYS A 273 21.98 -13.22 18.89
CA LYS A 273 22.81 -12.05 19.14
C LYS A 273 23.31 -11.52 17.81
N LEU A 274 23.45 -10.21 17.72
CA LEU A 274 23.87 -9.55 16.49
C LEU A 274 24.99 -8.57 16.78
N THR A 275 26.04 -8.60 15.96
CA THR A 275 27.15 -7.64 16.00
C THR A 275 27.25 -6.96 14.64
N ASP A 276 27.38 -5.63 14.66
CA ASP A 276 27.51 -4.83 13.44
C ASP A 276 28.92 -4.98 12.80
N PRO A 277 29.12 -4.49 11.57
CA PRO A 277 30.42 -4.59 10.88
C PRO A 277 31.56 -3.85 11.58
N ALA A 278 31.25 -2.94 12.52
CA ALA A 278 32.24 -2.25 13.34
C ALA A 278 32.60 -3.04 14.61
N GLY A 279 32.03 -4.23 14.83
CA GLY A 279 32.26 -5.06 16.00
C GLY A 279 31.40 -4.69 17.21
N THR A 280 30.38 -3.84 17.04
CA THR A 280 29.51 -3.39 18.14
C THR A 280 28.30 -4.31 18.28
N ALA A 281 28.12 -4.88 19.47
CA ALA A 281 26.95 -5.68 19.80
C ALA A 281 25.67 -4.83 19.76
N GLN A 282 24.63 -5.34 19.10
CA GLN A 282 23.34 -4.67 18.99
C GLN A 282 22.34 -5.20 20.02
N THR A 283 21.45 -4.33 20.48
CA THR A 283 20.33 -4.70 21.35
C THR A 283 19.14 -5.17 20.50
N ILE A 284 18.50 -6.26 20.92
CA ILE A 284 17.35 -6.87 20.25
C ILE A 284 16.25 -7.11 21.28
N PRO A 285 15.03 -6.55 21.11
CA PRO A 285 14.67 -5.56 20.08
C PRO A 285 15.23 -4.16 20.40
N SER A 286 15.36 -3.31 19.39
CA SER A 286 15.67 -1.88 19.50
C SER A 286 14.98 -1.10 18.38
N ALA A 287 15.11 0.23 18.36
CA ALA A 287 14.49 1.07 17.34
C ALA A 287 14.90 0.71 15.88
N ASN A 288 16.12 0.19 15.69
CA ASN A 288 16.65 -0.19 14.37
C ASN A 288 16.77 -1.70 14.16
N VAL A 289 16.46 -2.50 15.18
CA VAL A 289 16.52 -3.97 15.12
C VAL A 289 15.25 -4.54 15.71
N LEU A 290 14.29 -4.84 14.84
CA LEU A 290 13.02 -5.44 15.24
C LEU A 290 13.14 -6.96 15.26
N SER A 291 12.40 -7.59 16.16
CA SER A 291 12.36 -9.05 16.28
C SER A 291 10.94 -9.56 16.44
N SER A 292 10.57 -10.55 15.62
CA SER A 292 9.33 -11.31 15.77
C SER A 292 9.67 -12.78 15.87
N LYS A 293 8.91 -13.53 16.67
CA LYS A 293 9.08 -14.98 16.85
C LYS A 293 7.72 -15.66 16.76
N SER A 294 7.69 -16.83 16.14
CA SER A 294 6.57 -17.78 16.22
C SER A 294 7.12 -19.17 16.53
N LYS A 295 6.26 -20.18 16.52
CA LYS A 295 6.63 -21.58 16.78
C LYS A 295 7.64 -22.12 15.76
N THR A 296 7.53 -21.68 14.50
CA THR A 296 8.27 -22.26 13.36
C THR A 296 9.30 -21.31 12.75
N TYR A 297 9.42 -20.08 13.27
CA TYR A 297 10.39 -19.12 12.77
C TYR A 297 10.80 -18.07 13.80
N SER A 298 11.95 -17.44 13.55
CA SER A 298 12.35 -16.18 14.15
C SER A 298 12.74 -15.22 13.03
N LEU A 299 12.28 -13.98 13.12
CA LEU A 299 12.53 -12.92 12.14
C LEU A 299 13.28 -11.78 12.83
N ILE A 300 14.40 -11.37 12.24
CA ILE A 300 15.08 -10.14 12.61
C ILE A 300 15.02 -9.18 11.43
N LYS A 301 14.49 -7.98 11.67
CA LYS A 301 14.42 -6.90 10.68
C LYS A 301 15.36 -5.78 11.10
N LEU A 302 16.37 -5.52 10.26
CA LEU A 302 17.29 -4.41 10.43
C LEU A 302 16.79 -3.22 9.62
N LEU A 303 16.62 -2.07 10.26
CA LEU A 303 16.23 -0.82 9.58
C LEU A 303 17.48 -0.01 9.25
N LYS A 304 17.65 0.33 7.97
CA LYS A 304 18.81 1.04 7.40
C LYS A 304 20.15 0.47 7.91
N PRO A 305 20.41 -0.83 7.70
CA PRO A 305 21.63 -1.46 8.21
C PRO A 305 22.88 -0.87 7.57
N LYS A 306 23.97 -0.81 8.34
CA LYS A 306 25.30 -0.49 7.81
C LYS A 306 25.73 -1.56 6.79
N GLN A 307 26.31 -1.12 5.68
CA GLN A 307 26.96 -2.00 4.71
C GLN A 307 28.12 -2.78 5.37
N GLY A 308 28.32 -4.03 4.95
CA GLY A 308 29.41 -4.89 5.39
C GLY A 308 28.94 -6.17 6.07
N ASP A 309 29.90 -6.87 6.69
CA ASP A 309 29.68 -8.18 7.29
C ASP A 309 29.18 -8.05 8.73
N TRP A 310 27.95 -8.51 8.95
CA TRP A 310 27.33 -8.64 10.26
C TRP A 310 27.57 -10.04 10.81
N LYS A 311 27.76 -10.15 12.13
CA LYS A 311 27.86 -11.45 12.81
C LYS A 311 26.56 -11.76 13.51
N LEU A 312 25.83 -12.74 12.97
CA LEU A 312 24.65 -13.31 13.60
C LEU A 312 25.06 -14.55 14.40
N GLN A 313 24.81 -14.54 15.71
CA GLN A 313 24.99 -15.72 16.54
C GLN A 313 23.62 -16.30 16.86
N VAL A 314 23.38 -17.54 16.44
CA VAL A 314 22.10 -18.22 16.60
C VAL A 314 22.24 -19.39 17.58
N LYS A 315 21.29 -19.53 18.49
CA LYS A 315 21.17 -20.66 19.41
C LYS A 315 19.77 -21.26 19.28
N GLY A 316 19.70 -22.49 18.79
CA GLY A 316 18.45 -23.27 18.72
C GLY A 316 18.48 -24.52 19.60
N VAL A 317 17.41 -25.29 19.55
CA VAL A 317 17.29 -26.59 20.23
C VAL A 317 18.25 -27.59 19.59
N PRO A 318 19.00 -28.40 20.37
CA PRO A 318 19.92 -29.38 19.78
C PRO A 318 19.25 -30.30 18.77
N LYS A 319 19.92 -30.52 17.62
CA LYS A 319 19.49 -31.31 16.45
C LYS A 319 18.45 -30.64 15.56
N ASP A 320 17.89 -29.50 15.95
CA ASP A 320 17.01 -28.75 15.05
C ASP A 320 17.82 -28.19 13.89
N LYS A 321 17.24 -28.29 12.69
CA LYS A 321 17.76 -27.60 11.51
C LYS A 321 17.27 -26.15 11.55
N ILE A 322 18.18 -25.22 11.27
CA ILE A 322 17.89 -23.80 11.17
C ILE A 322 18.30 -23.35 9.77
N ASP A 323 17.32 -23.04 8.93
CA ASP A 323 17.54 -22.48 7.60
C ASP A 323 17.48 -20.96 7.67
N ILE A 324 18.57 -20.27 7.29
CA ILE A 324 18.70 -18.82 7.38
C ILE A 324 18.65 -18.21 5.98
N ASN A 325 17.62 -17.39 5.75
CA ASN A 325 17.41 -16.67 4.50
C ASN A 325 17.44 -15.15 4.74
N LEU A 326 17.85 -14.43 3.70
CA LEU A 326 18.00 -12.99 3.75
C LEU A 326 17.30 -12.35 2.55
N VAL A 327 16.50 -11.32 2.82
CA VAL A 327 15.84 -10.50 1.80
C VAL A 327 16.12 -9.03 2.11
N PHE A 328 16.57 -8.29 1.09
CA PHE A 328 16.88 -6.87 1.21
C PHE A 328 15.84 -6.03 0.48
N ASN A 329 15.27 -5.05 1.19
CA ASN A 329 14.31 -4.11 0.62
C ASN A 329 15.02 -2.80 0.23
N TYR A 330 14.61 -2.23 -0.90
CA TYR A 330 15.21 -1.05 -1.51
C TYR A 330 14.12 -0.11 -2.06
N ASP A 331 14.32 1.21 -1.93
CA ASP A 331 13.58 2.22 -2.69
C ASP A 331 14.36 2.56 -3.97
N LEU A 332 14.25 1.67 -4.95
CA LEU A 332 14.97 1.76 -6.22
C LEU A 332 14.05 1.41 -7.37
N ASP A 333 14.00 2.29 -8.36
CA ASP A 333 13.41 2.05 -9.67
C ASP A 333 14.48 2.02 -10.75
N LEU A 334 14.15 1.45 -11.91
CA LEU A 334 14.97 1.55 -13.11
C LEU A 334 14.20 2.33 -14.18
N THR A 335 14.82 3.38 -14.70
CA THR A 335 14.23 4.23 -15.73
C THR A 335 15.10 4.22 -16.98
N MET A 336 14.46 4.38 -18.14
CA MET A 336 15.15 4.54 -19.43
C MET A 336 14.98 5.98 -19.91
N ASP A 337 16.02 6.57 -20.49
CA ASP A 337 15.91 7.88 -21.14
C ASP A 337 14.85 7.82 -22.26
N PRO A 338 14.09 8.90 -22.49
CA PRO A 338 13.08 8.94 -23.52
C PRO A 338 13.73 8.75 -24.91
N LEU A 339 13.16 7.84 -25.70
CA LEU A 339 13.64 7.60 -27.06
C LEU A 339 13.35 8.82 -27.96
N PRO A 340 14.26 9.20 -28.86
CA PRO A 340 14.08 10.37 -29.74
C PRO A 340 12.85 10.28 -30.65
N SER A 341 12.49 9.07 -31.07
CA SER A 341 11.30 8.79 -31.87
C SER A 341 10.77 7.40 -31.54
N LYS A 342 9.43 7.26 -31.51
CA LYS A 342 8.75 5.95 -31.46
C LYS A 342 8.45 5.37 -32.85
N SER A 343 8.63 6.17 -33.91
CA SER A 343 8.56 5.71 -35.29
C SER A 343 9.99 5.54 -35.82
N VAL A 344 10.32 4.32 -36.16
CA VAL A 344 11.65 3.90 -36.63
C VAL A 344 11.53 3.23 -37.99
N LYS A 345 12.65 2.98 -38.66
CA LYS A 345 12.72 2.24 -39.91
C LYS A 345 13.70 1.07 -39.77
N PRO A 346 13.53 -0.01 -40.57
CA PRO A 346 14.57 -1.02 -40.69
C PRO A 346 15.92 -0.41 -41.03
N GLY A 347 16.94 -0.78 -40.28
CA GLY A 347 18.29 -0.22 -40.35
C GLY A 347 18.59 0.84 -39.30
N ASP A 348 17.57 1.50 -38.72
CA ASP A 348 17.76 2.49 -37.66
C ASP A 348 18.34 1.83 -36.40
N THR A 349 19.19 2.57 -35.71
CA THR A 349 19.78 2.15 -34.43
C THR A 349 19.21 3.01 -33.32
N ILE A 350 18.67 2.36 -32.29
CA ILE A 350 18.12 2.99 -31.10
C ILE A 350 19.18 2.93 -30.02
N GLU A 351 19.62 4.09 -29.53
CA GLU A 351 20.45 4.19 -28.34
C GLU A 351 19.61 4.03 -27.08
N ILE A 352 20.13 3.25 -26.14
CA ILE A 352 19.50 2.93 -24.87
C ILE A 352 20.40 3.45 -23.76
N LYS A 353 19.82 4.25 -22.88
CA LYS A 353 20.45 4.67 -21.61
C LYS A 353 19.45 4.48 -20.49
N SER A 354 19.87 3.88 -19.39
CA SER A 354 19.01 3.62 -18.25
C SER A 354 19.74 3.83 -16.91
N TYR A 355 18.98 4.26 -15.90
CA TYR A 355 19.49 4.72 -14.62
C TYR A 355 18.62 4.19 -13.50
N LEU A 356 19.26 3.82 -12.39
CA LEU A 356 18.57 3.63 -11.12
C LEU A 356 18.09 4.98 -10.59
N VAL A 357 16.90 4.99 -10.04
CA VAL A 357 16.25 6.16 -9.44
C VAL A 357 15.80 5.81 -8.03
N SER A 358 16.08 6.68 -7.07
CA SER A 358 15.59 6.56 -5.69
C SER A 358 14.90 7.86 -5.32
N SER A 359 13.69 7.79 -4.77
CA SER A 359 12.89 8.98 -4.43
C SER A 359 12.81 10.03 -5.57
N GLY A 360 12.73 9.56 -6.82
CA GLY A 360 12.66 10.40 -8.03
C GLY A 360 13.97 11.03 -8.51
N GLN A 361 15.10 10.77 -7.83
CA GLN A 361 16.42 11.27 -8.24
C GLN A 361 17.29 10.14 -8.80
N LYS A 362 18.07 10.44 -9.86
CA LYS A 362 19.06 9.50 -10.40
C LYS A 362 20.08 9.15 -9.32
N LEU A 363 20.24 7.87 -9.05
CA LEU A 363 21.18 7.38 -8.06
C LEU A 363 22.61 7.53 -8.58
N GLN A 364 23.52 8.00 -7.73
CA GLN A 364 24.95 8.18 -8.04
C GLN A 364 25.85 7.22 -7.23
N ASP A 365 25.31 6.08 -6.79
CA ASP A 365 26.06 5.10 -6.01
C ASP A 365 26.81 4.10 -6.91
N GLN A 366 28.08 4.39 -7.16
CA GLN A 366 28.95 3.55 -7.99
C GLN A 366 29.17 2.14 -7.41
N ALA A 367 29.12 1.98 -6.08
CA ALA A 367 29.33 0.67 -5.46
C ALA A 367 28.16 -0.27 -5.77
N LEU A 368 26.94 0.26 -5.75
CA LEU A 368 25.76 -0.49 -6.18
C LEU A 368 25.82 -0.82 -7.67
N TYR A 369 26.11 0.16 -8.54
CA TYR A 369 26.22 -0.13 -9.97
C TYR A 369 27.31 -1.18 -10.24
N GLY A 370 28.45 -1.14 -9.57
CA GLY A 370 29.59 -2.02 -9.83
C GLY A 370 29.29 -3.52 -9.73
N SER A 371 28.28 -3.95 -8.95
CA SER A 371 27.88 -5.35 -8.84
C SER A 371 26.83 -5.79 -9.86
N MET A 372 26.26 -4.85 -10.62
CA MET A 372 25.08 -5.10 -11.46
C MET A 372 25.41 -5.46 -12.90
N ALA A 373 24.55 -6.32 -13.46
CA ALA A 373 24.46 -6.59 -14.88
C ALA A 373 23.14 -6.05 -15.45
N ALA A 374 23.15 -5.60 -16.70
CA ALA A 374 21.94 -5.14 -17.36
C ALA A 374 21.81 -5.70 -18.79
N LYS A 375 20.56 -5.88 -19.20
CA LYS A 375 20.18 -6.32 -20.55
C LYS A 375 18.95 -5.56 -21.04
N LEU A 376 18.92 -5.29 -22.33
CA LEU A 376 17.74 -4.86 -23.06
C LEU A 376 16.97 -6.11 -23.51
N LEU A 377 15.69 -6.16 -23.17
CA LEU A 377 14.72 -7.11 -23.66
C LEU A 377 13.96 -6.47 -24.81
N VAL A 378 14.06 -7.05 -26.00
CA VAL A 378 13.37 -6.61 -27.20
C VAL A 378 12.35 -7.66 -27.58
N LYS A 379 11.07 -7.38 -27.35
CA LYS A 379 9.97 -8.26 -27.76
C LYS A 379 9.41 -7.77 -29.08
N ASP A 380 9.56 -8.58 -30.13
CA ASP A 380 8.84 -8.41 -31.38
C ASP A 380 7.37 -8.79 -31.15
N LEU A 381 6.48 -7.79 -31.26
CA LEU A 381 5.06 -7.97 -31.02
C LEU A 381 4.34 -8.68 -32.18
N ASP A 382 4.95 -8.72 -33.36
CA ASP A 382 4.39 -9.39 -34.54
C ASP A 382 4.71 -10.89 -34.52
N THR A 383 5.93 -11.26 -34.11
CA THR A 383 6.35 -12.68 -34.03
C THR A 383 6.22 -13.28 -32.63
N GLY A 384 6.08 -12.44 -31.60
CA GLY A 384 6.09 -12.84 -30.20
C GLY A 384 7.47 -13.21 -29.64
N LYS A 385 8.54 -13.16 -30.47
CA LYS A 385 9.90 -13.52 -30.05
C LYS A 385 10.52 -12.41 -29.20
N THR A 386 11.29 -12.79 -28.19
CA THR A 386 12.06 -11.87 -27.35
C THR A 386 13.56 -12.12 -27.55
N GLU A 387 14.29 -11.05 -27.87
CA GLU A 387 15.75 -11.01 -27.98
C GLU A 387 16.33 -10.31 -26.75
N GLU A 388 17.47 -10.80 -26.26
CA GLU A 388 18.20 -10.18 -25.14
C GLU A 388 19.53 -9.59 -25.62
N VAL A 389 19.74 -8.31 -25.36
CA VAL A 389 20.97 -7.59 -25.74
C VAL A 389 21.66 -7.10 -24.48
N LYS A 390 22.90 -7.53 -24.26
CA LYS A 390 23.68 -7.10 -23.08
C LYS A 390 23.95 -5.58 -23.15
N LEU A 391 23.74 -4.89 -22.04
CA LEU A 391 24.10 -3.49 -21.87
C LEU A 391 25.43 -3.37 -21.14
N THR A 392 26.16 -2.29 -21.42
CA THR A 392 27.40 -1.93 -20.75
C THR A 392 27.08 -1.13 -19.50
N ASN A 393 27.74 -1.46 -18.39
CA ASN A 393 27.64 -0.73 -17.14
C ASN A 393 28.76 0.32 -17.08
N GLN A 394 28.38 1.60 -17.01
CA GLN A 394 29.31 2.73 -16.97
C GLN A 394 29.61 3.21 -15.54
N GLY A 395 29.06 2.54 -14.52
CA GLY A 395 29.25 2.86 -13.10
C GLY A 395 28.24 3.85 -12.53
N ASP A 396 27.51 4.59 -13.36
CA ASP A 396 26.42 5.49 -12.96
C ASP A 396 25.14 5.31 -13.82
N HIS A 397 25.23 4.52 -14.90
CA HIS A 397 24.13 4.15 -15.78
C HIS A 397 24.47 2.90 -16.60
N PHE A 398 23.46 2.33 -17.25
CA PHE A 398 23.63 1.27 -18.24
C PHE A 398 23.33 1.81 -19.64
N GLU A 399 24.18 1.47 -20.61
CA GLU A 399 24.05 1.91 -21.99
C GLU A 399 24.21 0.79 -23.02
N GLY A 400 23.63 0.99 -24.19
CA GLY A 400 23.79 0.09 -25.33
C GLY A 400 22.99 0.58 -26.53
N SER A 401 22.91 -0.25 -27.55
CA SER A 401 22.20 0.10 -28.79
C SER A 401 21.51 -1.12 -29.39
N TYR A 402 20.37 -0.90 -30.03
CA TYR A 402 19.64 -1.94 -30.76
C TYR A 402 19.35 -1.52 -32.20
N LYS A 403 19.65 -2.40 -33.16
CA LYS A 403 19.38 -2.14 -34.58
C LYS A 403 18.08 -2.81 -35.00
N ILE A 404 17.17 -2.02 -35.57
CA ILE A 404 15.89 -2.51 -36.08
C ILE A 404 16.11 -3.29 -37.37
N THR A 405 15.65 -4.54 -37.44
CA THR A 405 15.83 -5.42 -38.59
C THR A 405 14.62 -5.46 -39.51
N ASP A 406 13.42 -5.56 -38.95
CA ASP A 406 12.19 -5.84 -39.69
C ASP A 406 11.16 -4.72 -39.52
N LYS A 407 10.17 -4.69 -40.41
CA LYS A 407 9.07 -3.71 -40.39
C LYS A 407 8.00 -4.10 -39.36
N HIS A 408 8.42 -4.42 -38.15
CA HIS A 408 7.54 -4.89 -37.09
C HIS A 408 7.29 -3.82 -36.03
N GLN A 409 6.50 -4.19 -35.02
CA GLN A 409 6.35 -3.42 -33.81
C GLN A 409 7.15 -4.10 -32.69
N TYR A 410 7.91 -3.32 -31.93
CA TYR A 410 8.80 -3.83 -30.89
C TYR A 410 8.45 -3.19 -29.56
N GLU A 411 8.49 -3.98 -28.50
CA GLU A 411 8.45 -3.52 -27.11
C GLU A 411 9.86 -3.64 -26.51
N LEU A 412 10.36 -2.51 -26.01
CA LEU A 412 11.69 -2.38 -25.44
C LEU A 412 11.58 -2.23 -23.92
N LYS A 413 12.37 -3.02 -23.19
CA LYS A 413 12.43 -2.96 -21.72
C LYS A 413 13.86 -3.22 -21.26
N VAL A 414 14.40 -2.39 -20.38
CA VAL A 414 15.70 -2.69 -19.75
C VAL A 414 15.46 -3.44 -18.46
N ARG A 415 16.25 -4.49 -18.23
CA ARG A 415 16.35 -5.22 -16.97
C ARG A 415 17.75 -5.08 -16.42
N ALA A 416 17.88 -4.55 -15.21
CA ALA A 416 19.12 -4.50 -14.45
C ALA A 416 18.99 -5.38 -13.21
N GLU A 417 20.03 -6.13 -12.88
CA GLU A 417 20.00 -7.08 -11.79
C GLU A 417 21.30 -7.15 -11.01
N ASP A 418 21.15 -7.36 -9.71
CA ASP A 418 22.18 -7.62 -8.71
C ASP A 418 22.00 -9.05 -8.15
N GLN A 419 22.87 -9.48 -7.24
CA GLN A 419 22.67 -10.69 -6.44
C GLN A 419 21.39 -10.64 -5.60
N SER A 420 21.00 -9.46 -5.09
CA SER A 420 19.89 -9.32 -4.13
C SER A 420 18.55 -8.85 -4.70
N PHE A 421 18.52 -8.30 -5.91
CA PHE A 421 17.28 -7.84 -6.55
C PHE A 421 17.41 -7.72 -8.08
N TYR A 422 16.30 -7.44 -8.75
CA TYR A 422 16.31 -6.94 -10.11
C TYR A 422 15.27 -5.81 -10.29
N ARG A 423 15.50 -4.94 -11.27
CA ARG A 423 14.56 -3.89 -11.67
C ARG A 423 14.38 -3.90 -13.17
N GLU A 424 13.18 -3.49 -13.59
CA GLU A 424 12.80 -3.40 -14.99
C GLU A 424 12.19 -2.04 -15.25
N THR A 425 12.49 -1.47 -16.42
CA THR A 425 11.87 -0.22 -16.86
C THR A 425 10.42 -0.46 -17.26
N GLN A 426 9.64 0.62 -17.33
CA GLN A 426 8.37 0.59 -18.05
C GLN A 426 8.63 0.22 -19.53
N PRO A 427 7.77 -0.62 -20.14
CA PRO A 427 7.92 -0.99 -21.54
C PRO A 427 7.71 0.21 -22.46
N VAL A 428 8.56 0.36 -23.47
CA VAL A 428 8.44 1.40 -24.50
C VAL A 428 8.22 0.73 -25.85
N THR A 429 7.08 1.01 -26.48
CA THR A 429 6.78 0.50 -27.81
C THR A 429 7.32 1.42 -28.91
N VAL A 430 8.01 0.83 -29.89
CA VAL A 430 8.45 1.47 -31.13
C VAL A 430 7.88 0.73 -32.34
N SER A 431 7.60 1.46 -33.43
CA SER A 431 7.01 0.89 -34.64
C SER A 431 7.88 1.17 -35.85
N ALA A 432 8.28 0.10 -36.54
CA ALA A 432 8.93 0.12 -37.85
C ALA A 432 7.94 -0.08 -39.01
N LYS A 433 6.64 -0.16 -38.70
CA LYS A 433 5.58 -0.27 -39.70
C LYS A 433 5.39 1.06 -40.42
N PRO A 434 5.08 1.04 -41.73
CA PRO A 434 4.62 2.24 -42.41
C PRO A 434 3.42 2.80 -41.65
N ALA A 435 3.43 4.11 -41.37
CA ALA A 435 2.24 4.77 -40.87
C ALA A 435 1.08 4.47 -41.84
N ALA A 436 -0.03 3.94 -41.33
CA ALA A 436 -1.21 3.75 -42.16
C ALA A 436 -1.55 5.10 -42.80
N ALA A 437 -1.58 5.13 -44.13
CA ALA A 437 -2.01 6.30 -44.88
C ALA A 437 -3.47 6.56 -44.54
N GLY A 438 -3.70 7.41 -43.54
CA GLY A 438 -4.98 8.05 -43.35
C GLY A 438 -5.31 8.81 -44.62
N THR A 439 -6.46 8.50 -45.20
CA THR A 439 -7.11 9.30 -46.23
C THR A 439 -7.32 10.72 -45.71
N GLY A 440 -6.34 11.57 -45.98
CA GLY A 440 -6.38 13.00 -45.70
C GLY A 440 -5.69 13.71 -46.86
N ALA A 441 -6.47 14.00 -47.90
CA ALA A 441 -6.05 14.92 -48.95
C ALA A 441 -5.69 16.27 -48.31
N GLY A 442 -4.47 16.75 -48.57
CA GLY A 442 -3.97 17.99 -48.00
C GLY A 442 -2.64 18.38 -48.63
N THR A 443 -2.75 18.93 -49.83
CA THR A 443 -1.72 19.46 -50.73
C THR A 443 -0.57 20.18 -50.00
N ALA A 444 0.66 19.72 -50.20
CA ALA A 444 1.86 20.49 -49.86
C ALA A 444 2.04 21.60 -50.90
N ALA A 445 1.85 22.85 -50.49
CA ALA A 445 2.34 24.02 -51.22
C ALA A 445 3.48 24.64 -50.41
N SER A 446 4.62 24.79 -51.06
CA SER A 446 5.76 25.58 -50.60
C SER A 446 5.34 27.03 -50.32
N GLY A 447 5.72 27.58 -49.19
CA GLY A 447 5.45 28.98 -48.87
C GLY A 447 6.45 29.53 -47.87
N ALA A 448 7.24 30.49 -48.33
CA ALA A 448 8.31 31.17 -47.62
C ALA A 448 7.85 31.91 -46.35
N SER A 449 8.82 32.14 -45.47
CA SER A 449 8.78 32.95 -44.24
C SER A 449 8.14 34.33 -44.44
N LYS A 450 7.16 34.67 -43.58
CA LYS A 450 6.86 36.07 -43.18
C LYS A 450 6.35 36.12 -41.75
N ASP A 451 7.00 36.99 -40.97
CA ASP A 451 6.64 37.38 -39.59
C ASP A 451 5.17 37.79 -39.45
N LYS A 452 4.52 37.34 -38.37
CA LYS A 452 3.26 37.88 -37.86
C LYS A 452 3.30 38.08 -36.34
N PRO A 453 2.64 39.12 -35.82
CA PRO A 453 2.85 39.62 -34.45
C PRO A 453 2.10 38.77 -33.40
N PHE A 454 2.58 38.88 -32.16
CA PHE A 454 2.20 38.07 -30.99
C PHE A 454 0.68 38.12 -30.67
N PRO A 455 0.01 36.97 -30.41
CA PRO A 455 -1.44 36.91 -30.27
C PRO A 455 -1.88 37.21 -28.83
N THR A 456 -2.19 38.48 -28.55
CA THR A 456 -2.65 38.97 -27.23
C THR A 456 -3.93 38.30 -26.73
N MET A 457 -4.79 37.81 -27.62
CA MET A 457 -6.06 37.13 -27.27
C MET A 457 -5.83 35.76 -26.58
N LEU A 458 -4.79 35.02 -26.96
CA LEU A 458 -4.46 33.72 -26.35
C LEU A 458 -3.91 33.88 -24.93
N VAL A 459 -3.19 34.97 -24.66
CA VAL A 459 -2.69 35.29 -23.31
C VAL A 459 -3.84 35.63 -22.38
N VAL A 460 -4.84 36.40 -22.84
CA VAL A 460 -6.02 36.75 -22.03
C VAL A 460 -6.86 35.52 -21.69
N ILE A 461 -7.08 34.61 -22.66
CA ILE A 461 -7.79 33.34 -22.42
C ILE A 461 -7.00 32.46 -21.44
N GLY A 462 -5.66 32.41 -21.57
CA GLY A 462 -4.79 31.69 -20.64
C GLY A 462 -4.88 32.22 -19.20
N VAL A 463 -4.90 33.54 -19.02
CA VAL A 463 -5.03 34.17 -17.69
C VAL A 463 -6.40 33.88 -17.06
N ILE A 464 -7.48 33.92 -17.86
CA ILE A 464 -8.83 33.61 -17.37
C ILE A 464 -8.92 32.13 -16.95
N ALA A 465 -8.37 31.21 -17.73
CA ALA A 465 -8.34 29.79 -17.39
C ALA A 465 -7.54 29.53 -16.10
N LEU A 466 -6.41 30.22 -15.92
CA LEU A 466 -5.55 30.09 -14.74
C LEU A 466 -6.25 30.64 -13.48
N LEU A 467 -7.00 31.73 -13.59
CA LEU A 467 -7.82 32.26 -12.49
C LEU A 467 -8.96 31.31 -12.09
N ILE A 468 -9.60 30.64 -13.06
CA ILE A 468 -10.64 29.64 -12.77
C ILE A 468 -10.03 28.43 -12.05
N ILE A 469 -8.86 27.95 -12.48
CA ILE A 469 -8.15 26.85 -11.83
C ILE A 469 -7.70 27.23 -10.42
N ALA A 470 -7.19 28.45 -10.23
CA ALA A 470 -6.80 28.95 -8.91
C ALA A 470 -7.99 29.08 -7.96
N ALA A 471 -9.14 29.54 -8.45
CA ALA A 471 -10.38 29.58 -7.67
C ALA A 471 -10.85 28.17 -7.29
N ALA A 472 -10.85 27.22 -8.25
CA ALA A 472 -11.20 25.83 -7.98
C ALA A 472 -10.26 25.18 -6.96
N ALA A 473 -8.95 25.38 -7.09
CA ALA A 473 -7.95 24.89 -6.15
C ALA A 473 -8.15 25.50 -4.74
N TYR A 474 -8.48 26.79 -4.64
CA TYR A 474 -8.79 27.43 -3.37
C TYR A 474 -10.02 26.81 -2.69
N PHE A 475 -11.10 26.56 -3.44
CA PHE A 475 -12.29 25.90 -2.90
C PHE A 475 -12.03 24.45 -2.47
N ILE A 476 -11.25 23.70 -3.25
CA ILE A 476 -10.86 22.31 -2.92
C ILE A 476 -10.00 22.29 -1.65
N LEU A 477 -8.98 23.15 -1.56
CA LEU A 477 -8.10 23.23 -0.39
C LEU A 477 -8.88 23.60 0.89
N ASN A 478 -9.85 24.50 0.79
CA ASN A 478 -10.72 24.83 1.92
C ASN A 478 -11.66 23.67 2.30
N ALA A 479 -12.16 22.91 1.32
CA ALA A 479 -12.98 21.74 1.59
C ALA A 479 -12.17 20.63 2.27
N VAL A 480 -10.94 20.38 1.82
CA VAL A 480 -10.00 19.41 2.42
C VAL A 480 -9.60 19.83 3.84
N LYS A 481 -9.29 21.12 4.06
CA LYS A 481 -9.01 21.64 5.42
C LYS A 481 -10.20 21.45 6.37
N LYS A 482 -11.43 21.61 5.87
CA LYS A 482 -12.65 21.40 6.67
C LYS A 482 -12.90 19.92 6.97
N ALA A 483 -12.64 19.03 6.00
CA ALA A 483 -12.79 17.58 6.17
C ALA A 483 -11.75 16.97 7.12
N ASN A 484 -10.53 17.51 7.14
CA ASN A 484 -9.43 16.99 7.97
C ASN A 484 -9.30 17.64 9.34
N ARG A 485 -10.24 18.52 9.72
CA ARG A 485 -10.21 19.16 11.04
C ARG A 485 -10.60 18.16 12.13
N GLY A 486 -9.69 17.92 13.07
CA GLY A 486 -9.92 17.03 14.21
C GLY A 486 -10.80 17.63 15.29
N PHE A 487 -11.23 16.80 16.23
CA PHE A 487 -11.93 17.19 17.45
C PHE A 487 -10.99 17.11 18.66
N VAL A 488 -11.24 17.95 19.66
CA VAL A 488 -10.48 18.00 20.91
C VAL A 488 -11.43 17.66 22.07
N GLY A 489 -10.90 17.00 23.10
CA GLY A 489 -11.65 16.60 24.29
C GLY A 489 -12.25 15.20 24.23
N GLN A 490 -13.18 14.94 25.15
CA GLN A 490 -13.89 13.68 25.35
C GLN A 490 -15.36 13.94 25.68
N MET A 491 -16.20 12.94 25.44
CA MET A 491 -17.60 12.94 25.86
C MET A 491 -17.82 11.87 26.90
N VAL A 492 -18.45 12.25 28.01
CA VAL A 492 -18.94 11.32 29.02
C VAL A 492 -20.37 10.97 28.67
N ILE A 493 -20.70 9.69 28.60
CA ILE A 493 -22.01 9.21 28.16
C ILE A 493 -22.61 8.30 29.23
N GLU A 494 -23.87 8.55 29.56
CA GLU A 494 -24.69 7.71 30.42
C GLU A 494 -26.02 7.44 29.70
N ILE A 495 -26.48 6.19 29.71
CA ILE A 495 -27.78 5.82 29.17
C ILE A 495 -28.67 5.47 30.34
N ARG A 496 -29.83 6.13 30.41
CA ARG A 496 -30.87 5.85 31.40
C ARG A 496 -32.01 5.12 30.72
N ASP A 497 -32.49 4.05 31.34
CA ASP A 497 -33.75 3.43 30.99
C ASP A 497 -34.90 4.14 31.72
N GLU A 498 -35.89 4.65 30.99
CA GLU A 498 -36.99 5.42 31.57
C GLU A 498 -38.04 4.52 32.24
N ASN A 499 -38.09 3.23 31.89
CA ASN A 499 -39.02 2.28 32.51
C ASN A 499 -38.50 1.77 33.86
N THR A 500 -37.21 1.46 33.94
CA THR A 500 -36.59 0.93 35.19
C THR A 500 -35.92 2.00 36.04
N GLY A 501 -35.60 3.16 35.45
CA GLY A 501 -34.84 4.23 36.09
C GLY A 501 -33.34 3.93 36.22
N GLU A 502 -32.89 2.74 35.80
CA GLU A 502 -31.48 2.33 35.86
C GLU A 502 -30.61 3.16 34.91
N LYS A 503 -29.39 3.45 35.35
CA LYS A 503 -28.38 4.17 34.58
C LYS A 503 -27.18 3.29 34.33
N THR A 504 -26.64 3.33 33.11
CA THR A 504 -25.35 2.71 32.81
C THR A 504 -24.22 3.45 33.52
N TYR A 505 -23.10 2.77 33.76
CA TYR A 505 -21.88 3.43 34.21
C TYR A 505 -21.40 4.47 33.19
N PRO A 506 -20.82 5.60 33.64
CA PRO A 506 -20.32 6.64 32.74
C PRO A 506 -19.24 6.11 31.79
N GLN A 507 -19.46 6.28 30.49
CA GLN A 507 -18.49 5.90 29.46
C GLN A 507 -17.75 7.12 28.93
N TYR A 508 -16.41 7.08 28.97
CA TYR A 508 -15.56 8.14 28.44
C TYR A 508 -15.16 7.81 27.01
N LYS A 509 -15.58 8.66 26.06
CA LYS A 509 -15.25 8.52 24.63
C LYS A 509 -14.38 9.70 24.20
N LYS A 510 -13.11 9.43 23.86
CA LYS A 510 -12.22 10.46 23.31
C LYS A 510 -12.70 10.89 21.93
N LEU A 511 -12.71 12.19 21.65
CA LEU A 511 -13.12 12.69 20.35
C LEU A 511 -11.98 12.77 19.32
N THR A 512 -10.74 12.59 19.76
CA THR A 512 -9.53 12.69 18.91
C THR A 512 -9.47 11.65 17.78
N SER A 513 -10.24 10.57 17.87
CA SER A 513 -10.37 9.55 16.83
C SER A 513 -11.31 9.96 15.68
N PHE A 514 -12.10 11.02 15.84
CA PHE A 514 -13.00 11.52 14.80
C PHE A 514 -12.37 12.68 14.02
N ARG A 515 -12.73 12.85 12.75
CA ARG A 515 -12.32 13.99 11.90
C ARG A 515 -13.49 14.49 11.04
N GLY A 516 -13.56 15.80 10.84
CA GLY A 516 -14.53 16.46 9.97
C GLY A 516 -15.95 16.51 10.53
N LYS A 517 -16.61 15.36 10.67
CA LYS A 517 -17.95 15.22 11.29
C LYS A 517 -18.14 13.80 11.81
N PHE A 518 -18.89 13.62 12.89
CA PHE A 518 -19.36 12.31 13.36
C PHE A 518 -20.80 12.41 13.84
N ASN A 519 -21.52 11.29 13.95
CA ASN A 519 -22.86 11.28 14.52
C ASN A 519 -22.89 10.60 15.90
N LEU A 520 -23.96 10.84 16.66
CA LEU A 520 -24.11 10.29 18.00
C LEU A 520 -24.14 8.75 17.98
N HIS A 521 -24.72 8.13 16.95
CA HIS A 521 -24.76 6.68 16.79
C HIS A 521 -23.36 6.03 16.70
N GLN A 522 -22.43 6.67 15.97
CA GLN A 522 -21.03 6.27 15.89
C GLN A 522 -20.33 6.37 17.25
N LEU A 523 -20.62 7.42 18.03
CA LEU A 523 -20.08 7.59 19.38
C LEU A 523 -20.60 6.50 20.35
N LEU A 524 -21.81 6.01 20.09
CA LEU A 524 -22.48 4.92 20.80
C LEU A 524 -22.17 3.52 20.21
N GLN A 525 -21.07 3.40 19.46
CA GLN A 525 -20.58 2.13 18.91
C GLN A 525 -21.58 1.41 17.98
N LEU A 526 -22.47 2.17 17.33
CA LEU A 526 -23.41 1.68 16.33
C LEU A 526 -24.39 0.60 16.86
N ALA A 527 -24.70 0.63 18.16
CA ALA A 527 -25.69 -0.26 18.76
C ALA A 527 -27.03 -0.22 17.97
N PRO A 528 -27.55 -1.35 17.46
CA PRO A 528 -28.73 -1.37 16.59
C PRO A 528 -29.96 -0.69 17.20
N GLU A 529 -30.14 -0.80 18.51
CA GLU A 529 -31.25 -0.21 19.26
C GLU A 529 -31.18 1.33 19.36
N LEU A 530 -30.02 1.95 19.12
CA LEU A 530 -29.81 3.40 19.20
C LEU A 530 -29.77 4.09 17.83
N LYS A 531 -30.23 3.40 16.78
CA LYS A 531 -30.13 3.85 15.38
C LYS A 531 -30.76 5.22 15.11
N GLU A 532 -31.81 5.60 15.84
CA GLU A 532 -32.46 6.91 15.66
C GLU A 532 -31.56 8.12 15.99
N THR A 533 -30.39 7.88 16.59
CA THR A 533 -29.37 8.92 16.86
C THR A 533 -28.44 9.21 15.67
N ASP A 534 -28.59 8.51 14.54
CA ASP A 534 -27.72 8.62 13.35
C ASP A 534 -27.71 10.01 12.68
N LYS A 535 -28.78 10.79 12.88
CA LYS A 535 -28.96 12.16 12.35
C LYS A 535 -28.63 13.25 13.36
N ILE A 536 -28.10 12.89 14.53
CA ILE A 536 -27.56 13.85 15.51
C ILE A 536 -26.08 14.00 15.21
N MET A 537 -25.71 15.11 14.59
CA MET A 537 -24.39 15.34 13.99
C MET A 537 -23.53 16.29 14.82
N PHE A 538 -22.25 15.99 14.93
CA PHE A 538 -21.23 16.81 15.55
C PHE A 538 -20.18 17.26 14.53
N THR A 539 -19.79 18.54 14.58
CA THR A 539 -18.75 19.13 13.72
C THR A 539 -17.80 20.02 14.53
N PRO A 540 -16.53 20.20 14.13
CA PRO A 540 -15.59 21.05 14.85
C PRO A 540 -15.99 22.54 14.74
N GLY A 541 -16.15 23.19 15.89
CA GLY A 541 -16.42 24.62 16.02
C GLY A 541 -15.14 25.47 16.05
N LYS A 542 -15.28 26.76 16.36
CA LYS A 542 -14.12 27.65 16.62
C LYS A 542 -13.60 27.42 18.04
N ASN A 543 -12.30 27.63 18.27
CA ASN A 543 -11.66 27.54 19.60
C ASN A 543 -11.92 26.22 20.32
N ASP A 544 -11.69 25.09 19.63
CA ASP A 544 -11.82 23.73 20.17
C ASP A 544 -13.19 23.40 20.77
N ARG A 545 -14.25 24.05 20.26
CA ARG A 545 -15.65 23.76 20.61
C ARG A 545 -16.27 22.73 19.68
N LEU A 546 -17.40 22.17 20.10
CA LEU A 546 -18.19 21.23 19.32
C LEU A 546 -19.46 21.91 18.81
N VAL A 547 -19.85 21.68 17.56
CA VAL A 547 -21.15 22.14 17.03
C VAL A 547 -22.06 20.94 16.87
N LEU A 548 -23.18 20.94 17.57
CA LEU A 548 -24.22 19.91 17.52
C LEU A 548 -25.35 20.35 16.59
N LYS A 549 -25.71 19.51 15.63
CA LYS A 549 -26.88 19.68 14.78
C LYS A 549 -27.82 18.48 14.91
N ASN A 550 -29.09 18.74 15.21
CA ASN A 550 -30.10 17.70 15.26
C ASN A 550 -30.96 17.70 13.99
N ALA A 551 -30.93 16.60 13.24
CA ALA A 551 -31.86 16.34 12.14
C ALA A 551 -32.65 15.04 12.36
N SER A 552 -32.63 14.50 13.58
CA SER A 552 -33.40 13.34 14.00
C SER A 552 -34.72 13.79 14.65
N PRO A 553 -35.68 12.88 14.86
CA PRO A 553 -36.89 13.19 15.61
C PRO A 553 -36.65 13.26 17.14
N CYS A 554 -35.46 12.90 17.64
CA CYS A 554 -35.17 12.88 19.07
C CYS A 554 -35.23 14.29 19.67
N THR A 555 -35.71 14.40 20.91
CA THR A 555 -35.73 15.66 21.64
C THR A 555 -34.40 15.83 22.38
N ILE A 556 -33.74 16.98 22.17
CA ILE A 556 -32.49 17.31 22.87
C ILE A 556 -32.77 18.40 23.89
N GLU A 557 -32.36 18.19 25.13
CA GLU A 557 -32.46 19.16 26.21
C GLU A 557 -31.09 19.58 26.71
N ARG A 558 -30.93 20.87 27.01
CA ARG A 558 -29.77 21.42 27.71
C ARG A 558 -30.23 21.97 29.06
N SER A 559 -29.72 21.42 30.14
CA SER A 559 -30.09 21.84 31.50
C SER A 559 -31.61 21.86 31.76
N GLY A 560 -32.34 20.86 31.22
CA GLY A 560 -33.79 20.71 31.39
C GLY A 560 -34.65 21.63 30.53
N ARG A 561 -34.09 22.26 29.49
CA ARG A 561 -34.83 23.02 28.48
C ARG A 561 -34.59 22.43 27.10
N VAL A 562 -35.66 22.29 26.31
CA VAL A 562 -35.59 21.84 24.92
C VAL A 562 -34.69 22.78 24.12
N LEU A 563 -33.72 22.20 23.42
CA LEU A 563 -32.73 22.87 22.59
C LEU A 563 -33.07 22.67 21.11
N ASP A 564 -33.41 23.75 20.42
CA ASP A 564 -33.49 23.72 18.95
C ASP A 564 -32.07 23.71 18.36
N ALA A 565 -31.64 22.53 17.90
CA ALA A 565 -30.36 22.32 17.26
C ALA A 565 -30.47 22.12 15.73
N SER A 566 -31.58 22.49 15.11
CA SER A 566 -31.81 22.31 13.65
C SER A 566 -30.80 23.09 12.79
N ALA A 567 -30.43 24.30 13.21
CA ALA A 567 -29.44 25.15 12.54
C ALA A 567 -27.99 24.90 12.98
N GLY A 568 -27.77 24.05 13.99
CA GLY A 568 -26.49 23.83 14.64
C GLY A 568 -26.25 24.77 15.83
N VAL A 569 -25.80 24.21 16.96
CA VAL A 569 -25.54 24.95 18.20
C VAL A 569 -24.14 24.62 18.73
N GLU A 570 -23.39 25.65 19.13
CA GLU A 570 -22.10 25.45 19.79
C GLU A 570 -22.26 24.90 21.23
N LEU A 571 -21.40 23.95 21.56
CA LEU A 571 -21.22 23.34 22.87
C LEU A 571 -19.88 23.74 23.45
N LYS A 572 -19.88 24.08 24.73
CA LYS A 572 -18.69 24.40 25.53
C LYS A 572 -18.33 23.24 26.44
N SER A 573 -17.10 23.21 26.93
CA SER A 573 -16.68 22.27 27.98
C SER A 573 -17.58 22.44 29.21
N GLY A 574 -18.08 21.33 29.75
CA GLY A 574 -19.08 21.26 30.83
C GLY A 574 -20.54 21.34 30.38
N ASP A 575 -20.84 21.52 29.09
CA ASP A 575 -22.24 21.47 28.62
C ASP A 575 -22.79 20.05 28.74
N ARG A 576 -23.91 19.93 29.45
CA ARG A 576 -24.66 18.68 29.63
C ARG A 576 -25.92 18.68 28.77
N LEU A 577 -26.08 17.62 28.01
CA LEU A 577 -27.23 17.40 27.16
C LEU A 577 -27.92 16.08 27.48
N SER A 578 -29.23 16.05 27.29
CA SER A 578 -30.05 14.84 27.37
C SER A 578 -30.78 14.66 26.05
N VAL A 579 -30.69 13.47 25.47
CA VAL A 579 -31.35 13.10 24.22
C VAL A 579 -32.37 12.02 24.55
N SER A 580 -33.65 12.38 24.47
CA SER A 580 -34.74 11.44 24.66
C SER A 580 -35.06 10.74 23.35
N LEU A 581 -34.99 9.42 23.39
CA LEU A 581 -35.28 8.52 22.27
C LEU A 581 -36.79 8.34 22.13
N GLN A 582 -37.28 8.23 20.89
CA GLN A 582 -38.72 8.10 20.63
C GLN A 582 -39.14 6.66 20.35
N GLN A 583 -38.23 5.84 19.84
CA GLN A 583 -38.54 4.46 19.46
C GLN A 583 -38.36 3.49 20.63
N ILE A 584 -37.58 3.90 21.64
CA ILE A 584 -37.32 3.14 22.85
C ILE A 584 -37.31 4.07 24.07
N ASP A 585 -37.73 3.55 25.23
CA ASP A 585 -37.83 4.30 26.49
C ASP A 585 -36.44 4.49 27.15
N LYS A 586 -35.54 5.19 26.45
CA LYS A 586 -34.20 5.50 26.96
C LYS A 586 -33.85 6.97 26.75
N THR A 587 -33.10 7.53 27.70
CA THR A 587 -32.51 8.87 27.59
C THR A 587 -31.00 8.75 27.60
N ILE A 588 -30.34 9.34 26.60
CA ILE A 588 -28.88 9.41 26.53
C ILE A 588 -28.44 10.75 27.10
N GLN A 589 -27.71 10.72 28.20
CA GLN A 589 -27.08 11.90 28.78
C GLN A 589 -25.63 11.96 28.32
N PHE A 590 -25.19 13.13 27.88
CA PHE A 590 -23.78 13.35 27.60
C PHE A 590 -23.26 14.69 28.07
N GLU A 591 -22.00 14.68 28.52
CA GLU A 591 -21.25 15.87 28.93
C GLU A 591 -20.00 16.00 28.06
N TYR A 592 -19.81 17.18 27.48
CA TYR A 592 -18.61 17.47 26.70
C TYR A 592 -17.51 18.02 27.61
N LEU A 593 -16.33 17.40 27.61
CA LEU A 593 -15.17 17.81 28.41
C LEU A 593 -13.98 18.04 27.47
N VAL A 594 -13.35 19.20 27.55
CA VAL A 594 -12.12 19.54 26.80
C VAL A 594 -10.92 19.56 27.73
#